data_AF-A0A4C1WKS2-F1
#
_entry.id   AF-A0A4C1WKS2-F1
#
_cell.length_a   1.000
_cell.length_b   1.000
_cell.length_c   1.000
_cell.angle_alpha   90.00
_cell.angle_beta   90.00
_cell.angle_gamma   90.00
#
_symmetry.space_group_name_H-M   'P 1'
#
loop_
_entity.id
_entity.type
_entity.pdbx_description
1 polymer ?
#
loop_
_entity_poly.entity_id
_entity_poly.type
_entity_poly.pdbx_seq_one_letter_code
_entity_poly.pdbx_strand_id
1 'polypeptide(L)'
;MRPHRRQRTLAAVSPHRSRAEGDVSELLNLYTNLWQGRFSKKKDFPDDEDPEMLVPAIPEDTPHIPYRPVRKTDEEILERSREFYDLMAKRRTVRFFSSEPIPQEVLYNIVKTADKRPSGQHERRFDAPQMNEVAVVIVDNECSRREIIIQRQSNKLKHISETQSNYDALQHPLVFWQDEDGYHFSIQQIDPATGTAPSGAHTEPWTFVIVQDQEMKAAIREIVEEEEEMNYNARMSRQWVTDLKPFGTRHVKPYLTEAPALLLVFRQTYSFRHDGKKRMHYYSETSVAIAAGFILAAVQYCGLTTLTSTPLNCSPRIRVLLSRPANERLELLLPLGRPHPEATVPDISRKPVDEILVKI
;
A
#
# COMPACT_ATOMS: atom_id res chain seq x y z
N MET A 1 7.28 58.44 -25.03
CA MET A 1 5.84 58.76 -24.86
C MET A 1 5.10 57.48 -24.46
N ARG A 2 4.30 57.51 -23.38
CA ARG A 2 3.36 56.41 -22.99
C ARG A 2 2.26 56.24 -24.06
N PRO A 3 1.54 55.10 -24.14
CA PRO A 3 0.32 54.91 -23.31
C PRO A 3 0.06 53.43 -22.87
N HIS A 4 -0.29 53.23 -21.60
CA HIS A 4 -1.60 52.82 -21.04
C HIS A 4 -1.84 51.32 -20.79
N ARG A 5 -1.70 51.00 -19.50
CA ARG A 5 -2.10 49.77 -18.81
C ARG A 5 -3.62 49.85 -18.52
N ARG A 6 -4.45 48.95 -19.06
CA ARG A 6 -5.83 48.76 -18.60
C ARG A 6 -5.85 47.73 -17.47
N GLN A 7 -6.24 48.18 -16.29
CA GLN A 7 -6.62 47.35 -15.14
C GLN A 7 -7.86 46.52 -15.49
N ARG A 8 -7.87 45.23 -15.13
CA ARG A 8 -9.11 44.44 -15.02
C ARG A 8 -9.47 44.36 -13.54
N THR A 9 -10.58 45.01 -13.21
CA THR A 9 -11.25 45.00 -11.92
C THR A 9 -11.90 43.63 -11.70
N LEU A 10 -11.61 42.97 -10.58
CA LEU A 10 -12.35 41.81 -10.07
C LEU A 10 -13.61 42.34 -9.37
N ALA A 11 -14.78 42.11 -9.95
CA ALA A 11 -16.05 42.30 -9.27
C ALA A 11 -16.38 41.04 -8.46
N ALA A 12 -16.41 41.18 -7.14
CA ALA A 12 -16.95 40.21 -6.22
C ALA A 12 -18.48 40.18 -6.35
N VAL A 13 -19.08 38.99 -6.43
CA VAL A 13 -20.52 38.79 -6.37
C VAL A 13 -20.88 38.13 -5.04
N SER A 14 -21.69 38.83 -4.25
CA SER A 14 -22.29 38.40 -2.98
C SER A 14 -23.51 37.50 -3.23
N PRO A 15 -23.93 36.61 -2.30
CA PRO A 15 -24.90 35.56 -2.58
C PRO A 15 -26.32 36.05 -2.33
N HIS A 16 -27.11 36.21 -3.40
CA HIS A 16 -28.56 36.24 -3.29
C HIS A 16 -29.16 34.91 -3.72
N ARG A 17 -29.89 34.29 -2.78
CA ARG A 17 -30.78 33.15 -2.99
C ARG A 17 -31.82 33.53 -4.06
N SER A 18 -31.77 32.85 -5.20
CA SER A 18 -32.92 32.65 -6.08
C SER A 18 -32.92 31.20 -6.54
N ARG A 19 -33.99 30.47 -6.21
CA ARG A 19 -34.30 29.15 -6.78
C ARG A 19 -34.30 29.30 -8.30
N ALA A 20 -33.33 28.69 -8.96
CA ALA A 20 -33.38 28.42 -10.39
C ALA A 20 -33.53 26.91 -10.53
N GLU A 21 -34.70 26.48 -10.99
CA GLU A 21 -34.87 25.19 -11.66
C GLU A 21 -34.01 25.26 -12.93
N GLY A 22 -32.75 24.86 -12.81
CA GLY A 22 -31.81 24.81 -13.93
C GLY A 22 -32.08 23.54 -14.73
N ASP A 23 -32.39 23.73 -16.00
CA ASP A 23 -32.58 22.65 -16.97
C ASP A 23 -31.31 21.80 -17.02
N VAL A 24 -31.45 20.53 -16.62
CA VAL A 24 -30.37 19.54 -16.53
C VAL A 24 -29.64 19.39 -17.88
N SER A 25 -30.32 19.70 -18.98
CA SER A 25 -29.76 19.66 -20.33
C SER A 25 -28.69 20.72 -20.59
N GLU A 26 -28.79 21.92 -20.02
CA GLU A 26 -27.77 22.98 -20.18
C GLU A 26 -26.48 22.65 -19.42
N LEU A 27 -26.60 22.06 -18.23
CA LEU A 27 -25.45 21.61 -17.44
C LEU A 27 -24.73 20.43 -18.12
N LEU A 28 -25.47 19.49 -18.71
CA LEU A 28 -24.89 18.41 -19.52
C LEU A 28 -24.15 18.95 -20.74
N ASN A 29 -24.73 19.91 -21.46
CA ASN A 29 -24.06 20.52 -22.61
C ASN A 29 -22.80 21.30 -22.25
N LEU A 30 -22.79 21.99 -21.11
CA LEU A 30 -21.57 22.67 -20.61
C LEU A 30 -20.47 21.66 -20.27
N TYR A 31 -20.85 20.52 -19.66
CA TYR A 31 -19.91 19.46 -19.29
C TYR A 31 -19.30 18.80 -20.53
N THR A 32 -20.12 18.51 -21.55
CA THR A 32 -19.69 17.91 -22.82
C THR A 32 -18.70 18.81 -23.55
N ASN A 33 -18.96 20.12 -23.60
CA ASN A 33 -18.10 21.09 -24.29
C ASN A 33 -16.76 21.34 -23.55
N LEU A 34 -16.78 21.32 -22.21
CA LEU A 34 -15.55 21.43 -21.40
C LEU A 34 -14.66 20.18 -21.49
N TRP A 35 -15.27 19.00 -21.68
CA TRP A 35 -14.53 17.73 -21.82
C TRP A 35 -13.88 17.59 -23.20
N GLN A 36 -14.57 18.01 -24.28
CA GLN A 36 -14.04 17.94 -25.64
C GLN A 36 -12.83 18.87 -25.88
N GLY A 37 -12.75 20.00 -25.17
CA GLY A 37 -11.65 20.97 -25.34
C GLY A 37 -10.29 20.56 -24.76
N ARG A 38 -10.22 19.55 -23.88
CA ARG A 38 -8.97 19.16 -23.17
C ARG A 38 -8.18 18.03 -23.81
N PHE A 39 -8.74 17.31 -24.79
CA PHE A 39 -8.09 16.21 -25.50
C PHE A 39 -7.86 16.51 -26.98
N SER A 40 -7.45 17.73 -27.33
CA SER A 40 -7.02 18.04 -28.70
C SER A 40 -5.55 17.67 -28.92
N LYS A 41 -5.24 16.38 -28.79
CA LYS A 41 -4.16 15.73 -29.53
C LYS A 41 -4.75 14.43 -30.05
N LYS A 42 -5.31 14.46 -31.28
CA LYS A 42 -5.62 13.25 -32.03
C LYS A 42 -4.35 12.40 -32.07
N LYS A 43 -4.33 11.30 -31.33
CA LYS A 43 -3.55 10.13 -31.73
C LYS A 43 -4.37 9.49 -32.83
N ASP A 44 -3.78 9.34 -34.00
CA ASP A 44 -4.40 8.59 -35.09
C ASP A 44 -4.55 7.14 -34.63
N PHE A 45 -5.76 6.79 -34.18
CA PHE A 45 -6.20 5.42 -34.09
C PHE A 45 -6.78 5.09 -35.47
N PRO A 46 -6.46 3.92 -36.07
CA PRO A 46 -7.03 3.54 -37.35
C PRO A 46 -8.57 3.53 -37.24
N ASP A 47 -9.24 4.20 -38.17
CA ASP A 47 -10.69 4.42 -38.26
C ASP A 47 -11.50 3.15 -38.63
N ASP A 48 -11.05 1.95 -38.21
CA ASP A 48 -11.65 0.67 -38.60
C ASP A 48 -12.26 -0.08 -37.40
N GLU A 49 -13.11 0.56 -36.58
CA GLU A 49 -14.08 -0.20 -35.77
C GLU A 49 -15.43 0.54 -35.71
N ASP A 50 -16.44 -0.11 -36.28
CA ASP A 50 -17.85 0.29 -36.30
C ASP A 50 -18.35 0.66 -34.88
N PRO A 51 -18.89 1.87 -34.63
CA PRO A 51 -19.33 2.31 -33.30
C PRO A 51 -20.47 1.47 -32.69
N GLU A 52 -21.05 0.52 -33.43
CA GLU A 52 -22.08 -0.41 -32.93
C GLU A 52 -21.53 -1.72 -32.33
N MET A 53 -20.24 -2.03 -32.45
CA MET A 53 -19.64 -3.22 -31.83
C MET A 53 -18.87 -2.88 -30.54
N LEU A 54 -19.61 -2.64 -29.45
CA LEU A 54 -19.04 -2.79 -28.10
C LEU A 54 -18.83 -4.28 -27.82
N VAL A 55 -17.76 -4.85 -28.35
CA VAL A 55 -17.32 -6.20 -27.97
C VAL A 55 -17.05 -6.16 -26.46
N PRO A 56 -17.67 -7.04 -25.64
CA PRO A 56 -17.38 -7.10 -24.22
C PRO A 56 -15.86 -7.19 -24.01
N ALA A 57 -15.32 -6.36 -23.11
CA ALA A 57 -13.88 -6.35 -22.81
C ALA A 57 -13.36 -7.70 -22.27
N ILE A 58 -14.26 -8.61 -21.95
CA ILE A 58 -14.03 -9.94 -21.42
C ILE A 58 -14.70 -10.92 -22.39
N PRO A 59 -13.98 -11.92 -22.94
CA PRO A 59 -14.57 -12.97 -23.76
C PRO A 59 -15.73 -13.65 -23.02
N GLU A 60 -16.85 -13.93 -23.70
CA GLU A 60 -18.06 -14.50 -23.10
C GLU A 60 -17.80 -15.86 -22.39
N ASP A 61 -16.76 -16.57 -22.81
CA ASP A 61 -16.31 -17.85 -22.28
C ASP A 61 -15.36 -17.73 -21.07
N THR A 62 -15.14 -16.52 -20.56
CA THR A 62 -14.29 -16.33 -19.37
C THR A 62 -14.88 -17.12 -18.20
N PRO A 63 -14.11 -18.01 -17.55
CA PRO A 63 -14.64 -18.88 -16.51
C PRO A 63 -15.06 -18.07 -15.28
N HIS A 64 -16.30 -18.24 -14.85
CA HIS A 64 -16.85 -17.65 -13.63
C HIS A 64 -17.24 -18.74 -12.64
N ILE A 65 -17.05 -18.46 -11.34
CA ILE A 65 -17.47 -19.35 -10.26
C ILE A 65 -18.70 -18.77 -9.54
N PRO A 66 -19.66 -19.60 -9.09
CA PRO A 66 -20.79 -19.12 -8.29
C PRO A 66 -20.31 -18.52 -6.96
N TYR A 67 -20.71 -17.27 -6.68
CA TYR A 67 -20.46 -16.63 -5.39
C TYR A 67 -21.57 -16.94 -4.39
N ARG A 68 -21.23 -17.60 -3.27
CA ARG A 68 -22.19 -18.02 -2.22
C ARG A 68 -21.70 -17.59 -0.83
N PRO A 69 -21.87 -16.30 -0.45
CA PRO A 69 -21.45 -15.83 0.86
C PRO A 69 -22.34 -16.39 1.98
N VAL A 70 -21.78 -16.46 3.19
CA VAL A 70 -22.56 -16.80 4.39
C VAL A 70 -23.60 -15.71 4.65
N ARG A 71 -24.88 -16.07 4.51
CA ARG A 71 -26.00 -15.20 4.83
C ARG A 71 -26.17 -15.10 6.34
N LYS A 72 -26.38 -13.87 6.84
CA LYS A 72 -26.65 -13.54 8.24
C LYS A 72 -28.06 -12.97 8.37
N THR A 73 -28.64 -13.01 9.56
CA THR A 73 -29.93 -12.34 9.80
C THR A 73 -29.74 -10.82 9.90
N ASP A 74 -30.82 -10.06 9.78
CA ASP A 74 -30.77 -8.61 9.88
C ASP A 74 -30.36 -8.15 11.29
N GLU A 75 -30.76 -8.90 12.33
CA GLU A 75 -30.35 -8.65 13.71
C GLU A 75 -28.83 -8.83 13.88
N GLU A 76 -28.27 -9.94 13.36
CA GLU A 76 -26.83 -10.20 13.41
C GLU A 76 -26.03 -9.15 12.64
N ILE A 77 -26.52 -8.72 11.47
CA ILE A 77 -25.88 -7.67 10.67
C ILE A 77 -25.84 -6.35 11.46
N LEU A 78 -26.96 -5.99 12.10
CA LEU A 78 -27.07 -4.77 12.89
C LEU A 78 -26.12 -4.80 14.10
N GLU A 79 -26.09 -5.90 14.85
CA GLU A 79 -25.20 -6.06 16.01
C GLU A 79 -23.73 -5.93 15.60
N ARG A 80 -23.30 -6.72 14.60
CA ARG A 80 -21.91 -6.70 14.12
C ARG A 80 -21.49 -5.34 13.58
N SER A 81 -22.41 -4.62 12.94
CA SER A 81 -22.13 -3.27 12.42
C SER A 81 -21.83 -2.28 13.56
N ARG A 82 -22.53 -2.39 14.69
CA ARG A 82 -22.32 -1.56 15.89
C ARG A 82 -21.00 -1.90 16.56
N GLU A 83 -20.73 -3.19 16.77
CA GLU A 83 -19.47 -3.65 17.37
C GLU A 83 -18.25 -3.18 16.57
N PHE A 84 -18.31 -3.33 15.24
CA PHE A 84 -17.22 -2.91 14.37
C PHE A 84 -17.05 -1.40 14.36
N TYR A 85 -18.17 -0.65 14.34
CA TYR A 85 -18.14 0.81 14.47
C TYR A 85 -17.47 1.24 15.78
N ASP A 86 -17.87 0.66 16.92
CA ASP A 86 -17.32 1.01 18.24
C ASP A 86 -15.83 0.65 18.35
N LEU A 87 -15.41 -0.48 17.76
CA LEU A 87 -14.00 -0.86 17.66
C LEU A 87 -13.19 0.19 16.87
N MET A 88 -13.68 0.59 15.70
CA MET A 88 -13.00 1.55 14.81
C MET A 88 -13.11 3.00 15.30
N ALA A 89 -14.11 3.31 16.11
CA ALA A 89 -14.24 4.58 16.82
C ALA A 89 -13.09 4.79 17.81
N LYS A 90 -12.66 3.73 18.49
CA LYS A 90 -11.53 3.75 19.44
C LYS A 90 -10.17 3.94 18.77
N ARG A 91 -10.04 3.68 17.46
CA ARG A 91 -8.76 3.85 16.75
C ARG A 91 -8.29 5.30 16.79
N ARG A 92 -7.11 5.52 17.37
CA ARG A 92 -6.40 6.80 17.33
C ARG A 92 -5.04 6.62 16.66
N THR A 93 -4.53 7.69 16.08
CA THR A 93 -3.17 7.74 15.55
C THR A 93 -2.20 7.96 16.71
N VAL A 94 -1.33 6.98 16.96
CA VAL A 94 -0.37 6.98 18.07
C VAL A 94 1.03 7.28 17.53
N ARG A 95 1.79 8.12 18.25
CA ARG A 95 3.15 8.54 17.86
C ARG A 95 4.24 8.11 18.84
N PHE A 96 3.87 7.38 19.90
CA PHE A 96 4.76 6.90 20.95
C PHE A 96 4.55 5.39 21.11
N PHE A 97 5.59 4.60 20.89
CA PHE A 97 5.48 3.15 20.80
C PHE A 97 6.30 2.46 21.90
N SER A 98 5.79 1.34 22.38
CA SER A 98 6.58 0.38 23.16
C SER A 98 7.50 -0.39 22.22
N SER A 99 8.70 -0.74 22.68
CA SER A 99 9.66 -1.60 21.96
C SER A 99 9.33 -3.09 22.07
N GLU A 100 8.24 -3.44 22.76
CA GLU A 100 7.77 -4.83 22.87
C GLU A 100 7.60 -5.49 21.49
N PRO A 101 8.13 -6.71 21.29
CA PRO A 101 8.04 -7.38 20.00
C PRO A 101 6.59 -7.73 19.64
N ILE A 102 6.35 -7.75 18.32
CA ILE A 102 5.11 -8.26 17.73
C ILE A 102 5.41 -9.67 17.20
N PRO A 103 4.57 -10.67 17.51
CA PRO A 103 4.70 -12.00 16.89
C PRO A 103 4.68 -11.91 15.36
N GLN A 104 5.61 -12.60 14.69
CA GLN A 104 5.78 -12.53 13.23
C GLN A 104 4.49 -12.86 12.47
N GLU A 105 3.76 -13.89 12.93
CA GLU A 105 2.51 -14.31 12.33
C GLU A 105 1.43 -13.20 12.33
N VAL A 106 1.41 -12.35 13.36
CA VAL A 106 0.49 -11.20 13.42
C VAL A 106 0.81 -10.19 12.31
N LEU A 107 2.11 -9.90 12.08
CA LEU A 107 2.53 -9.00 11.01
C LEU A 107 2.14 -9.56 9.64
N TYR A 108 2.37 -10.85 9.41
CA TYR A 108 1.98 -11.51 8.16
C TYR A 108 0.46 -11.52 7.96
N ASN A 109 -0.32 -11.79 9.01
CA ASN A 109 -1.78 -11.80 8.91
C ASN A 109 -2.35 -10.40 8.65
N ILE A 110 -1.75 -9.34 9.20
CA ILE A 110 -2.12 -7.95 8.88
C ILE A 110 -1.90 -7.66 7.39
N VAL A 111 -0.76 -8.06 6.83
CA VAL A 111 -0.46 -7.87 5.41
C VAL A 111 -1.39 -8.72 4.53
N LYS A 112 -1.60 -10.00 4.88
CA LYS A 112 -2.54 -10.88 4.17
C LYS A 112 -3.98 -10.36 4.20
N THR A 113 -4.37 -9.65 5.25
CA THR A 113 -5.69 -9.01 5.36
C THR A 113 -5.86 -7.85 4.36
N ALA A 114 -4.78 -7.36 3.76
CA ALA A 114 -4.81 -6.31 2.74
C ALA A 114 -4.69 -6.87 1.31
N ASP A 115 -4.08 -8.04 1.18
CA ASP A 115 -3.68 -8.62 -0.10
C ASP A 115 -4.64 -9.73 -0.56
N LYS A 116 -4.68 -9.96 -1.87
CA LYS A 116 -5.38 -11.10 -2.46
C LYS A 116 -4.42 -12.13 -3.01
N ARG A 117 -4.65 -13.39 -2.61
CA ARG A 117 -3.97 -14.53 -3.21
C ARG A 117 -4.82 -15.02 -4.38
N PRO A 118 -4.25 -15.31 -5.56
CA PRO A 118 -4.98 -15.95 -6.64
C PRO A 118 -5.40 -17.37 -6.24
N SER A 119 -6.56 -17.81 -6.74
CA SER A 119 -7.04 -19.18 -6.54
C SER A 119 -6.04 -20.21 -7.04
N GLY A 120 -5.61 -21.13 -6.16
CA GLY A 120 -4.72 -22.24 -6.50
C GLY A 120 -3.22 -21.97 -6.33
N GLN A 121 -2.80 -20.86 -5.72
CA GLN A 121 -1.38 -20.59 -5.45
C GLN A 121 -1.00 -20.88 -3.99
N HIS A 122 0.11 -21.59 -3.81
CA HIS A 122 0.63 -22.00 -2.50
C HIS A 122 1.11 -20.79 -1.68
N GLU A 123 0.90 -20.85 -0.36
CA GLU A 123 1.12 -19.76 0.57
C GLU A 123 2.56 -19.24 0.72
N ARG A 124 3.54 -19.94 0.13
CA ARG A 124 4.98 -19.66 0.22
C ARG A 124 5.68 -19.61 -1.14
N ARG A 125 5.01 -19.11 -2.18
CA ARG A 125 5.71 -18.78 -3.43
C ARG A 125 6.47 -17.47 -3.22
N PHE A 126 7.71 -17.57 -2.75
CA PHE A 126 8.72 -16.56 -3.05
C PHE A 126 8.72 -16.40 -4.58
N ASP A 127 8.79 -15.16 -5.07
CA ASP A 127 8.97 -14.89 -6.50
C ASP A 127 9.99 -15.87 -7.05
N ALA A 128 9.60 -16.62 -8.10
CA ALA A 128 10.54 -17.53 -8.75
C ALA A 128 11.82 -16.73 -9.03
N PRO A 129 13.00 -17.16 -8.55
CA PRO A 129 14.20 -16.38 -8.74
C PRO A 129 14.36 -16.14 -10.24
N GLN A 130 14.37 -14.88 -10.67
CA GLN A 130 14.59 -14.48 -12.06
C GLN A 130 16.04 -14.72 -12.51
N MET A 131 16.78 -15.52 -11.76
CA MET A 131 18.20 -15.77 -11.95
C MET A 131 18.38 -17.18 -12.48
N ASN A 132 19.07 -17.29 -13.61
CA ASN A 132 19.42 -18.55 -14.27
C ASN A 132 20.57 -19.29 -13.53
N GLU A 133 20.70 -19.13 -12.22
CA GLU A 133 21.86 -19.58 -11.44
C GLU A 133 21.53 -20.79 -10.58
N VAL A 134 22.33 -21.85 -10.68
CA VAL A 134 22.27 -23.06 -9.84
C VAL A 134 23.40 -23.00 -8.81
N ALA A 135 23.10 -23.30 -7.55
CA ALA A 135 24.10 -23.43 -6.48
C ALA A 135 24.27 -24.91 -6.10
N VAL A 136 25.52 -25.37 -5.96
CA VAL A 136 25.88 -26.70 -5.44
C VAL A 136 26.36 -26.52 -3.99
N VAL A 137 25.83 -27.32 -3.07
CA VAL A 137 26.16 -27.28 -1.63
C VAL A 137 27.02 -28.49 -1.31
N ILE A 138 28.21 -28.26 -0.73
CA ILE A 138 29.10 -29.30 -0.21
C ILE A 138 29.02 -29.22 1.32
N VAL A 139 28.53 -30.28 1.97
CA VAL A 139 28.46 -30.37 3.43
C VAL A 139 29.61 -31.25 3.90
N ASP A 140 30.47 -30.72 4.77
CA ASP A 140 31.42 -31.53 5.53
C ASP A 140 30.82 -31.86 6.91
N ASN A 141 31.06 -33.08 7.39
CA ASN A 141 30.23 -33.74 8.39
C ASN A 141 30.45 -33.28 9.86
N GLU A 142 31.28 -32.26 10.11
CA GLU A 142 31.76 -31.93 11.46
C GLU A 142 31.75 -30.42 11.83
N CYS A 143 30.66 -29.68 11.57
CA CYS A 143 30.54 -28.33 12.15
C CYS A 143 29.14 -27.98 12.70
N SER A 144 29.12 -27.39 13.90
CA SER A 144 27.92 -26.92 14.62
C SER A 144 27.26 -25.68 14.01
N ARG A 145 27.76 -25.21 12.86
CA ARG A 145 27.26 -24.07 12.09
C ARG A 145 27.37 -24.44 10.60
N ARG A 146 26.29 -24.35 9.83
CA ARG A 146 26.29 -24.74 8.42
C ARG A 146 27.10 -23.73 7.62
N GLU A 147 28.27 -24.13 7.15
CA GLU A 147 29.01 -23.34 6.17
C GLU A 147 28.40 -23.55 4.79
N ILE A 148 27.84 -22.47 4.22
CA ILE A 148 27.19 -22.51 2.91
C ILE A 148 28.09 -21.79 1.92
N ILE A 149 28.66 -22.55 1.00
CA ILE A 149 29.52 -22.05 -0.06
C ILE A 149 28.76 -22.14 -1.37
N ILE A 150 28.59 -21.02 -2.05
CA ILE A 150 27.96 -20.96 -3.37
C ILE A 150 29.05 -20.83 -4.42
N GLN A 151 29.08 -21.76 -5.38
CA GLN A 151 29.86 -21.62 -6.61
C GLN A 151 29.01 -20.95 -7.69
N ARG A 152 29.40 -19.76 -8.13
CA ARG A 152 28.79 -19.08 -9.29
C ARG A 152 29.37 -19.66 -10.59
N GLN A 153 28.67 -19.51 -11.73
CA GLN A 153 29.19 -19.92 -13.06
C GLN A 153 30.55 -19.28 -13.44
N SER A 154 30.94 -18.19 -12.76
CA SER A 154 32.28 -17.60 -12.86
C SER A 154 33.38 -18.40 -12.18
N ASN A 155 33.07 -19.60 -11.64
CA ASN A 155 33.96 -20.43 -10.81
C ASN A 155 34.49 -19.73 -9.56
N LYS A 156 33.81 -18.66 -9.11
CA LYS A 156 34.11 -17.99 -7.85
C LYS A 156 33.24 -18.59 -6.76
N LEU A 157 33.92 -19.10 -5.73
CA LEU A 157 33.30 -19.54 -4.49
C LEU A 157 33.01 -18.33 -3.61
N LYS A 158 31.83 -18.30 -3.00
CA LYS A 158 31.45 -17.28 -2.02
C LYS A 158 30.77 -17.93 -0.83
N HIS A 159 31.28 -17.63 0.37
CA HIS A 159 30.62 -17.99 1.61
C HIS A 159 29.41 -17.07 1.81
N ILE A 160 28.27 -17.67 2.18
CA ILE A 160 27.08 -16.95 2.60
C ILE A 160 26.69 -17.37 4.01
N SER A 161 26.08 -16.45 4.73
CA SER A 161 25.52 -16.71 6.06
C SER A 161 24.03 -17.02 5.96
N GLU A 162 23.50 -17.78 6.91
CA GLU A 162 22.07 -18.10 7.04
C GLU A 162 21.18 -16.85 7.20
N THR A 163 21.75 -15.70 7.56
CA THR A 163 21.04 -14.42 7.71
C THR A 163 21.01 -13.57 6.43
N GLN A 164 21.65 -14.01 5.35
CA GLN A 164 21.59 -13.31 4.06
C GLN A 164 20.30 -13.67 3.31
N SER A 165 19.65 -12.67 2.70
CA SER A 165 18.40 -12.85 1.92
C SER A 165 18.49 -13.89 0.81
N ASN A 166 19.70 -14.18 0.31
CA ASN A 166 19.92 -15.20 -0.71
C ASN A 166 19.76 -16.63 -0.17
N TYR A 167 19.84 -16.81 1.15
CA TYR A 167 19.64 -18.08 1.82
C TYR A 167 18.16 -18.52 1.82
N ASP A 168 17.23 -17.57 1.87
CA ASP A 168 15.79 -17.84 1.93
C ASP A 168 15.31 -18.66 0.72
N ALA A 169 15.85 -18.37 -0.47
CA ALA A 169 15.56 -19.12 -1.69
C ALA A 169 16.18 -20.53 -1.72
N LEU A 170 17.19 -20.79 -0.88
CA LEU A 170 17.91 -22.07 -0.79
C LEU A 170 17.38 -22.96 0.34
N GLN A 171 16.52 -22.44 1.22
CA GLN A 171 16.03 -23.17 2.39
C GLN A 171 15.26 -24.45 2.02
N HIS A 172 14.47 -24.41 0.95
CA HIS A 172 13.65 -25.56 0.53
C HIS A 172 14.50 -26.73 -0.02
N PRO A 173 15.41 -26.54 -0.99
CA PRO A 173 16.34 -27.59 -1.41
C PRO A 173 17.24 -28.11 -0.28
N LEU A 174 17.60 -27.25 0.68
CA LEU A 174 18.50 -27.60 1.79
C LEU A 174 17.83 -28.41 2.90
N VAL A 175 16.52 -28.25 3.10
CA VAL A 175 15.75 -28.98 4.12
C VAL A 175 15.22 -30.31 3.56
N PHE A 176 14.88 -30.36 2.27
CA PHE A 176 14.31 -31.53 1.59
C PHE A 176 15.23 -32.02 0.46
N TRP A 177 16.48 -32.36 0.80
CA TRP A 177 17.52 -32.74 -0.18
C TRP A 177 17.25 -34.05 -0.93
N GLN A 178 16.24 -34.83 -0.50
CA GLN A 178 15.80 -36.07 -1.17
C GLN A 178 14.44 -35.93 -1.89
N ASP A 179 13.91 -34.72 -2.05
CA ASP A 179 12.69 -34.43 -2.79
C ASP A 179 11.47 -35.24 -2.28
N GLU A 180 11.10 -35.02 -1.02
CA GLU A 180 9.86 -35.57 -0.46
C GLU A 180 8.65 -34.76 -0.95
N ASP A 181 7.79 -35.40 -1.75
CA ASP A 181 6.56 -34.80 -2.27
C ASP A 181 5.41 -34.98 -1.25
N GLY A 182 4.91 -33.90 -0.64
CA GLY A 182 3.82 -33.95 0.35
C GLY A 182 3.50 -32.65 1.11
N TYR A 183 2.24 -32.54 1.59
CA TYR A 183 1.73 -31.41 2.40
C TYR A 183 1.89 -31.67 3.91
N HIS A 184 2.31 -30.65 4.66
CA HIS A 184 2.27 -30.66 6.13
C HIS A 184 1.01 -29.95 6.67
N PHE A 185 0.10 -30.71 7.29
CA PHE A 185 -1.18 -30.24 7.85
C PHE A 185 -1.06 -29.29 9.06
N SER A 186 0.15 -29.09 9.60
CA SER A 186 0.42 -28.15 10.69
C SER A 186 0.54 -26.69 10.24
N ILE A 187 0.28 -26.41 8.97
CA ILE A 187 0.32 -25.06 8.37
C ILE A 187 -1.12 -24.61 8.11
N GLN A 188 -1.57 -23.56 8.80
CA GLN A 188 -2.93 -23.03 8.65
C GLN A 188 -3.15 -22.47 7.23
N GLN A 189 -4.15 -23.01 6.53
CA GLN A 189 -4.61 -22.52 5.23
C GLN A 189 -5.48 -21.27 5.39
N ILE A 190 -5.21 -20.25 4.56
CA ILE A 190 -6.14 -19.14 4.28
C ILE A 190 -6.73 -19.38 2.89
N ASP A 191 -8.04 -19.18 2.77
CA ASP A 191 -8.81 -19.33 1.53
C ASP A 191 -8.27 -18.39 0.41
N PRO A 192 -7.81 -18.93 -0.72
CA PRO A 192 -7.39 -18.16 -1.90
C PRO A 192 -8.51 -17.31 -2.53
N ALA A 193 -9.78 -17.58 -2.24
CA ALA A 193 -10.88 -16.75 -2.73
C ALA A 193 -11.02 -15.42 -1.96
N THR A 194 -10.43 -15.30 -0.77
CA THR A 194 -10.73 -14.23 0.20
C THR A 194 -9.58 -13.25 0.40
N GLY A 195 -8.85 -12.96 -0.65
CA GLY A 195 -8.15 -11.70 -0.71
C GLY A 195 -9.09 -10.51 -0.73
N THR A 196 -8.78 -9.47 0.04
CA THR A 196 -9.83 -8.62 0.60
C THR A 196 -9.96 -7.26 -0.10
N ALA A 197 -8.85 -6.59 -0.44
CA ALA A 197 -8.90 -5.24 -1.00
C ALA A 197 -9.18 -5.29 -2.52
N PRO A 198 -10.17 -4.54 -3.03
CA PRO A 198 -10.39 -4.42 -4.47
C PRO A 198 -9.27 -3.62 -5.15
N SER A 199 -8.98 -3.95 -6.40
CA SER A 199 -8.05 -3.17 -7.25
C SER A 199 -8.56 -3.03 -8.67
N GLY A 200 -8.23 -1.90 -9.31
CA GLY A 200 -8.60 -1.62 -10.69
C GLY A 200 -8.09 -2.72 -11.63
N ALA A 201 -8.99 -3.36 -12.38
CA ALA A 201 -8.70 -4.46 -13.28
C ALA A 201 -7.90 -5.62 -12.65
N HIS A 202 -8.10 -5.86 -11.35
CA HIS A 202 -7.42 -6.91 -10.58
C HIS A 202 -5.90 -6.88 -10.81
N THR A 203 -5.30 -5.70 -10.62
CA THR A 203 -3.87 -5.46 -10.86
C THR A 203 -3.01 -5.58 -9.61
N GLU A 204 -3.63 -5.57 -8.42
CA GLU A 204 -2.96 -5.75 -7.11
C GLU A 204 -1.66 -4.91 -7.00
N PRO A 205 -1.76 -3.57 -7.21
CA PRO A 205 -0.60 -2.74 -7.49
C PRO A 205 0.14 -2.30 -6.22
N TRP A 206 0.34 -3.20 -5.28
CA TRP A 206 0.95 -2.94 -3.97
C TRP A 206 2.14 -3.84 -3.70
N THR A 207 3.11 -3.31 -2.95
CA THR A 207 4.18 -4.07 -2.32
C THR A 207 4.27 -3.64 -0.86
N PHE A 208 4.19 -4.59 0.05
CA PHE A 208 4.28 -4.36 1.49
C PHE A 208 5.66 -4.78 2.00
N VAL A 209 6.47 -3.83 2.47
CA VAL A 209 7.81 -4.10 2.99
C VAL A 209 7.80 -3.96 4.52
N ILE A 210 8.04 -5.06 5.22
CA ILE A 210 8.21 -5.07 6.67
C ILE A 210 9.70 -4.89 7.00
N VAL A 211 10.00 -3.93 7.87
CA VAL A 211 11.36 -3.65 8.36
C VAL A 211 11.37 -3.77 9.88
N GLN A 212 12.13 -4.73 10.39
CA GLN A 212 12.36 -4.92 11.84
C GLN A 212 13.82 -4.73 12.22
N ASP A 213 14.74 -4.87 11.26
CA ASP A 213 16.16 -4.64 11.44
C ASP A 213 16.43 -3.22 11.95
N GLN A 214 17.19 -3.11 13.04
CA GLN A 214 17.37 -1.85 13.74
C GLN A 214 18.25 -0.86 12.97
N GLU A 215 19.26 -1.35 12.24
CA GLU A 215 20.11 -0.51 11.40
C GLU A 215 19.32 0.07 10.23
N MET A 216 18.49 -0.76 9.57
CA MET A 216 17.61 -0.32 8.49
C MET A 216 16.57 0.68 8.97
N LYS A 217 15.96 0.46 10.15
CA LYS A 217 15.05 1.45 10.77
C LYS A 217 15.75 2.77 11.07
N ALA A 218 16.98 2.73 11.56
CA ALA A 218 17.78 3.92 11.82
C ALA A 218 18.10 4.69 10.54
N ALA A 219 18.50 4.00 9.46
CA ALA A 219 18.76 4.60 8.16
C ALA A 219 17.49 5.23 7.55
N ILE A 220 16.33 4.57 7.69
CA ILE A 220 15.03 5.14 7.28
C ILE A 220 14.73 6.40 8.10
N ARG A 221 14.96 6.37 9.41
CA ARG A 221 14.73 7.51 10.29
C ARG A 221 15.56 8.72 9.88
N GLU A 222 16.86 8.52 9.65
CA GLU A 222 17.78 9.59 9.20
C GLU A 222 17.26 10.27 7.92
N ILE A 223 16.92 9.48 6.90
CA ILE A 223 16.35 10.00 5.64
C ILE A 223 15.07 10.81 5.89
N VAL A 224 14.16 10.30 6.73
CA VAL A 224 12.88 10.95 7.00
C VAL A 224 13.07 12.24 7.79
N GLU A 225 13.91 12.26 8.82
CA GLU A 225 14.15 13.44 9.65
C GLU A 225 14.83 14.56 8.85
N GLU A 226 15.81 14.24 8.01
CA GLU A 226 16.46 15.21 7.10
C GLU A 226 15.47 15.86 6.11
N GLU A 227 14.66 15.05 5.43
CA GLU A 227 13.68 15.57 4.48
C GLU A 227 12.57 16.35 5.17
N GLU A 228 12.11 15.90 6.34
CA GLU A 228 11.12 16.62 7.15
C GLU A 228 11.68 17.96 7.62
N GLU A 229 12.92 18.04 8.10
CA GLU A 229 13.53 19.32 8.48
C GLU A 229 13.52 20.32 7.30
N MET A 230 13.92 19.87 6.11
CA MET A 230 13.82 20.68 4.89
C MET A 230 12.36 21.05 4.55
N ASN A 231 11.41 20.14 4.77
CA ASN A 231 10.01 20.39 4.49
C ASN A 231 9.44 21.48 5.41
N TYR A 232 9.69 21.41 6.72
CA TYR A 232 9.23 22.40 7.70
C TYR A 232 9.91 23.77 7.49
N ASN A 233 11.17 23.80 7.09
CA ASN A 233 11.94 25.04 6.94
C ASN A 233 11.68 25.77 5.62
N ALA A 234 11.43 25.04 4.52
CA ALA A 234 11.44 25.64 3.18
C ALA A 234 10.29 25.22 2.24
N ARG A 235 9.71 24.03 2.38
CA ARG A 235 8.80 23.47 1.35
C ARG A 235 7.32 23.48 1.74
N MET A 236 7.00 23.44 3.03
CA MET A 236 5.61 23.52 3.51
C MET A 236 5.14 24.98 3.57
N SER A 237 3.88 25.21 3.18
CA SER A 237 3.28 26.53 3.30
C SER A 237 3.06 26.89 4.78
N ARG A 238 3.05 28.20 5.10
CA ARG A 238 2.74 28.67 6.48
C ARG A 238 1.38 28.18 6.99
N GLN A 239 0.41 28.05 6.08
CA GLN A 239 -0.90 27.49 6.40
C GLN A 239 -0.78 26.06 6.88
N TRP A 240 -0.09 25.20 6.11
CA TRP A 240 0.11 23.80 6.48
C TRP A 240 0.82 23.67 7.84
N VAL A 241 1.90 24.43 8.06
CA VAL A 241 2.60 24.41 9.36
C VAL A 241 1.66 24.82 10.52
N THR A 242 0.74 25.75 10.28
CA THR A 242 -0.25 26.17 11.28
C THR A 242 -1.27 25.07 11.56
N ASP A 243 -1.75 24.39 10.51
CA ASP A 243 -2.70 23.28 10.62
C ASP A 243 -2.11 22.06 11.36
N LEU A 244 -0.78 21.94 11.40
CA LEU A 244 -0.08 20.87 12.12
C LEU A 244 0.13 21.13 13.61
N LYS A 245 0.03 22.40 14.06
CA LYS A 245 0.25 22.78 15.47
C LYS A 245 -0.56 21.96 16.48
N PRO A 246 -1.86 21.68 16.26
CA PRO A 246 -2.66 20.88 17.20
C PRO A 246 -2.13 19.46 17.42
N PHE A 247 -1.35 18.93 16.47
CA PHE A 247 -0.81 17.58 16.54
C PHE A 247 0.61 17.52 17.15
N GLY A 248 1.23 18.68 17.43
CA GLY A 248 2.56 18.76 18.04
C GLY A 248 3.67 18.10 17.22
N THR A 249 3.49 17.93 15.90
CA THR A 249 4.44 17.21 15.05
C THR A 249 5.71 18.02 14.82
N ARG A 250 6.86 17.36 14.93
CA ARG A 250 8.19 17.93 14.67
C ARG A 250 8.89 17.13 13.56
N HIS A 251 10.06 17.60 13.12
CA HIS A 251 10.91 16.84 12.19
C HIS A 251 11.47 15.57 12.83
N VAL A 252 11.75 15.58 14.14
CA VAL A 252 12.23 14.41 14.90
C VAL A 252 11.14 13.33 15.01
N LYS A 253 11.44 12.11 14.57
CA LYS A 253 10.54 10.95 14.46
C LYS A 253 11.08 9.72 15.20
N PRO A 254 11.14 9.75 16.55
CA PRO A 254 11.74 8.65 17.33
C PRO A 254 11.01 7.32 17.16
N TYR A 255 9.70 7.36 16.90
CA TYR A 255 8.87 6.19 16.62
C TYR A 255 9.38 5.31 15.45
N LEU A 256 10.20 5.85 14.53
CA LEU A 256 10.77 5.07 13.43
C LEU A 256 11.79 4.03 13.90
N THR A 257 12.42 4.26 15.05
CA THR A 257 13.38 3.35 15.67
C THR A 257 12.83 2.64 16.90
N GLU A 258 11.87 3.25 17.61
CA GLU A 258 11.24 2.69 18.81
C GLU A 258 10.22 1.60 18.49
N ALA A 259 9.41 1.80 17.43
CA ALA A 259 8.43 0.80 17.03
C ALA A 259 9.13 -0.52 16.66
N PRO A 260 8.60 -1.68 17.08
CA PRO A 260 9.23 -2.97 16.82
C PRO A 260 9.26 -3.32 15.33
N ALA A 261 8.32 -2.81 14.53
CA ALA A 261 8.29 -3.00 13.08
C ALA A 261 7.85 -1.72 12.35
N LEU A 262 8.37 -1.51 11.15
CA LEU A 262 7.84 -0.55 10.17
C LEU A 262 7.22 -1.33 9.00
N LEU A 263 6.03 -0.92 8.57
CA LEU A 263 5.38 -1.41 7.37
C LEU A 263 5.35 -0.28 6.33
N LEU A 264 6.14 -0.44 5.26
CA LEU A 264 6.20 0.49 4.15
C LEU A 264 5.31 -0.02 3.01
N VAL A 265 4.35 0.82 2.61
CA VAL A 265 3.39 0.51 1.56
C VAL A 265 3.86 1.19 0.28
N PHE A 266 4.32 0.39 -0.67
CA PHE A 266 4.69 0.85 -1.99
C PHE A 266 3.55 0.61 -2.98
N ARG A 267 3.32 1.59 -3.83
CA ARG A 267 2.49 1.46 -5.01
C ARG A 267 3.32 1.11 -6.23
N GLN A 268 2.87 0.11 -6.96
CA GLN A 268 3.39 -0.24 -8.28
C GLN A 268 2.68 0.60 -9.34
N THR A 269 3.44 1.46 -10.02
CA THR A 269 2.91 2.28 -11.13
C THR A 269 2.61 1.46 -12.39
N TYR A 270 3.31 0.34 -12.54
CA TYR A 270 3.14 -0.66 -13.59
C TYR A 270 3.80 -1.97 -13.16
N SER A 271 3.47 -3.06 -13.85
CA SER A 271 4.15 -4.35 -13.75
C SER A 271 4.57 -4.83 -15.14
N PHE A 272 5.23 -5.99 -15.20
CA PHE A 272 5.58 -6.66 -16.44
C PHE A 272 4.81 -7.97 -16.54
N ARG A 273 4.29 -8.27 -17.72
CA ARG A 273 3.72 -9.58 -18.06
C ARG A 273 4.84 -10.59 -18.31
N HIS A 274 4.49 -11.88 -18.37
CA HIS A 274 5.45 -12.95 -18.69
C HIS A 274 6.13 -12.77 -20.05
N ASP A 275 5.50 -12.08 -21.00
CA ASP A 275 6.08 -11.74 -22.31
C ASP A 275 6.99 -10.50 -22.28
N GLY A 276 7.29 -9.96 -21.10
CA GLY A 276 8.08 -8.75 -20.91
C GLY A 276 7.35 -7.45 -21.22
N LYS A 277 6.09 -7.48 -21.68
CA LYS A 277 5.33 -6.26 -21.96
C LYS A 277 4.85 -5.61 -20.67
N LYS A 278 4.84 -4.28 -20.68
CA LYS A 278 4.38 -3.46 -19.56
C LYS A 278 2.87 -3.62 -19.36
N ARG A 279 2.43 -4.05 -18.18
CA ARG A 279 1.04 -4.02 -17.71
C ARG A 279 0.83 -2.74 -16.90
N MET A 280 -0.10 -1.91 -17.34
CA MET A 280 -0.45 -0.69 -16.62
C MET A 280 -1.39 -0.99 -15.44
N HIS A 281 -1.23 -0.24 -14.36
CA HIS A 281 -2.07 -0.34 -13.17
C HIS A 281 -3.03 0.85 -13.10
N TYR A 282 -4.31 0.58 -13.35
CA TYR A 282 -5.36 1.58 -13.34
C TYR A 282 -5.78 1.90 -11.90
N TYR A 283 -5.98 3.18 -11.59
CA TYR A 283 -6.37 3.64 -10.25
C TYR A 283 -5.48 3.05 -9.13
N SER A 284 -4.18 2.92 -9.41
CA SER A 284 -3.24 2.26 -8.50
C SER A 284 -3.16 2.95 -7.14
N GLU A 285 -3.24 4.28 -7.11
CA GLU A 285 -3.24 5.08 -5.88
C GLU A 285 -4.46 4.78 -5.01
N THR A 286 -5.65 4.83 -5.59
CA THR A 286 -6.91 4.49 -4.90
C THR A 286 -6.92 3.04 -4.42
N SER A 287 -6.44 2.11 -5.25
CA SER A 287 -6.37 0.68 -4.90
C SER A 287 -5.46 0.46 -3.68
N VAL A 288 -4.28 1.07 -3.66
CA VAL A 288 -3.33 0.98 -2.55
C VAL A 288 -3.88 1.66 -1.29
N ALA A 289 -4.58 2.79 -1.42
CA ALA A 289 -5.21 3.47 -0.29
C ALA A 289 -6.31 2.62 0.36
N ILE A 290 -7.10 1.88 -0.43
CA ILE A 290 -8.09 0.93 0.08
C ILE A 290 -7.40 -0.21 0.82
N ALA A 291 -6.37 -0.82 0.24
CA ALA A 291 -5.59 -1.86 0.90
C ALA A 291 -4.97 -1.38 2.23
N ALA A 292 -4.47 -0.15 2.26
CA ALA A 292 -4.00 0.48 3.49
C ALA A 292 -5.12 0.65 4.53
N GLY A 293 -6.36 0.96 4.11
CA GLY A 293 -7.52 0.99 5.00
C GLY A 293 -7.78 -0.37 5.67
N PHE A 294 -7.60 -1.47 4.94
CA PHE A 294 -7.77 -2.82 5.45
C PHE A 294 -6.66 -3.16 6.45
N ILE A 295 -5.42 -2.73 6.19
CA ILE A 295 -4.30 -2.83 7.14
C ILE A 295 -4.63 -2.09 8.43
N LEU A 296 -5.12 -0.85 8.35
CA LEU A 296 -5.46 -0.05 9.54
C LEU A 296 -6.57 -0.71 10.37
N ALA A 297 -7.56 -1.32 9.71
CA ALA A 297 -8.61 -2.08 10.38
C ALA A 297 -8.05 -3.33 11.06
N ALA A 298 -7.19 -4.09 10.37
CA ALA A 298 -6.55 -5.30 10.90
C ALA A 298 -5.65 -4.97 12.11
N VAL A 299 -4.84 -3.92 12.03
CA VAL A 299 -4.00 -3.42 13.13
C VAL A 299 -4.84 -3.11 14.36
N GLN A 300 -5.94 -2.35 14.19
CA GLN A 300 -6.86 -2.02 15.28
C GLN A 300 -7.53 -3.26 15.87
N TYR A 301 -7.96 -4.19 15.01
CA TYR A 301 -8.59 -5.44 15.42
C TYR A 301 -7.65 -6.33 16.25
N CYS A 302 -6.37 -6.39 15.90
CA CYS A 302 -5.34 -7.11 16.64
C CYS A 302 -4.91 -6.41 17.95
N GLY A 303 -5.46 -5.24 18.29
CA GLY A 303 -5.08 -4.46 19.46
C GLY A 303 -3.72 -3.77 19.34
N LEU A 304 -3.20 -3.62 18.12
CA LEU A 304 -2.00 -2.85 17.83
C LEU A 304 -2.35 -1.42 17.45
N THR A 305 -1.35 -0.56 17.40
CA THR A 305 -1.49 0.85 17.02
C THR A 305 -0.51 1.22 15.91
N THR A 306 -0.81 2.31 15.21
CA THR A 306 0.06 2.82 14.15
C THR A 306 -0.15 4.32 13.91
N LEU A 307 0.76 4.89 13.13
CA LEU A 307 0.68 6.22 12.55
C LEU A 307 0.70 6.11 11.04
N THR A 308 -0.31 6.66 10.36
CA THR A 308 -0.25 6.84 8.91
C THR A 308 0.65 8.03 8.59
N SER A 309 1.88 7.76 8.16
CA SER A 309 2.84 8.79 7.75
C SER A 309 3.06 8.77 6.24
N THR A 310 3.05 9.95 5.63
CA THR A 310 3.38 10.18 4.22
C THR A 310 4.68 10.98 4.17
N PRO A 311 5.88 10.37 4.26
CA PRO A 311 7.13 11.10 4.32
C PRO A 311 7.42 11.77 2.98
N LEU A 312 7.04 13.06 2.85
CA LEU A 312 7.16 13.83 1.62
C LEU A 312 8.63 13.85 1.16
N ASN A 313 8.84 13.65 -0.14
CA ASN A 313 10.15 13.65 -0.81
C ASN A 313 11.12 12.51 -0.40
N CYS A 314 10.74 11.61 0.51
CA CYS A 314 11.60 10.51 0.94
C CYS A 314 11.59 9.30 -0.01
N SER A 315 10.54 9.17 -0.83
CA SER A 315 10.26 8.00 -1.67
C SER A 315 11.47 7.55 -2.52
N PRO A 316 12.21 8.42 -3.25
CA PRO A 316 13.35 7.98 -4.05
C PRO A 316 14.51 7.40 -3.22
N ARG A 317 14.85 8.02 -2.08
CA ARG A 317 15.95 7.58 -1.21
C ARG A 317 15.60 6.28 -0.50
N ILE A 318 14.40 6.18 0.07
CA ILE A 318 13.93 4.97 0.75
C ILE A 318 13.79 3.79 -0.23
N ARG A 319 13.30 4.06 -1.45
CA ARG A 319 13.21 3.02 -2.50
C ARG A 319 14.58 2.44 -2.85
N VAL A 320 15.60 3.28 -2.99
CA VAL A 320 16.98 2.84 -3.26
C VAL A 320 17.55 2.09 -2.06
N LEU A 321 17.37 2.61 -0.84
CA LEU A 321 17.82 1.97 0.40
C LEU A 321 17.27 0.53 0.52
N LEU A 322 15.98 0.34 0.22
CA LEU A 322 15.30 -0.95 0.29
C LEU A 322 15.42 -1.78 -1.00
N SER A 323 16.29 -1.38 -1.94
CA SER A 323 16.50 -2.08 -3.22
C SER A 323 15.21 -2.33 -4.00
N ARG A 324 14.25 -1.41 -3.92
CA ARG A 324 12.95 -1.52 -4.60
C ARG A 324 13.04 -1.02 -6.05
N PRO A 325 12.35 -1.69 -6.99
CA PRO A 325 12.46 -1.39 -8.41
C PRO A 325 11.86 -0.02 -8.76
N ALA A 326 12.27 0.56 -9.89
CA ALA A 326 11.90 1.93 -10.27
C ALA A 326 10.40 2.15 -10.54
N ASN A 327 9.64 1.07 -10.76
CA ASN A 327 8.19 1.11 -10.93
C ASN A 327 7.43 1.28 -9.61
N GLU A 328 8.10 1.11 -8.47
CA GLU A 328 7.51 1.26 -7.15
C GLU A 328 7.72 2.67 -6.58
N ARG A 329 6.72 3.17 -5.87
CA ARG A 329 6.76 4.44 -5.14
C ARG A 329 6.20 4.24 -3.74
N LEU A 330 6.94 4.69 -2.73
CA LEU A 330 6.46 4.71 -1.36
C LEU A 330 5.24 5.62 -1.26
N GLU A 331 4.12 5.10 -0.77
CA GLU A 331 2.90 5.85 -0.48
C GLU A 331 2.75 6.09 1.02
N LEU A 332 2.87 5.05 1.84
CA LEU A 332 2.68 5.13 3.29
C LEU A 332 3.83 4.46 4.04
N LEU A 333 4.17 5.04 5.20
CA LEU A 333 5.05 4.45 6.20
C LEU A 333 4.26 4.31 7.50
N LEU A 334 4.12 3.07 7.97
CA LEU A 334 3.31 2.70 9.13
C LEU A 334 4.21 2.06 10.22
N PRO A 335 4.65 2.79 11.26
CA PRO A 335 5.22 2.14 12.44
C PRO A 335 4.14 1.30 13.11
N LEU A 336 4.44 0.04 13.43
CA LEU A 336 3.53 -0.91 14.05
C LEU A 336 4.05 -1.27 15.44
N GLY A 337 3.17 -1.22 16.44
CA GLY A 337 3.54 -1.52 17.82
C GLY A 337 2.39 -1.33 18.79
N ARG A 338 2.64 -1.72 20.04
CA ARG A 338 1.80 -1.31 21.17
C ARG A 338 2.08 0.15 21.51
N PRO A 339 1.09 0.91 22.00
CA PRO A 339 1.34 2.26 22.48
C PRO A 339 2.29 2.21 23.68
N HIS A 340 3.17 3.19 23.78
CA HIS A 340 3.95 3.39 25.02
C HIS A 340 2.97 3.63 26.20
N PRO A 341 3.26 3.20 27.45
CA PRO A 341 2.36 3.41 28.59
C PRO A 341 1.99 4.89 28.82
N GLU A 342 2.90 5.81 28.48
CA GLU A 342 2.70 7.27 28.57
C GLU A 342 2.25 7.90 27.24
N ALA A 343 1.83 7.10 26.26
CA ALA A 343 1.42 7.60 24.96
C ALA A 343 0.19 8.50 25.09
N THR A 344 0.34 9.75 24.65
CA THR A 344 -0.77 10.71 24.54
C THR A 344 -1.24 10.82 23.10
N VAL A 345 -2.49 11.23 22.93
CA VAL A 345 -3.06 11.60 21.63
C VAL A 345 -3.71 12.98 21.75
N PRO A 346 -3.69 13.81 20.69
CA PRO A 346 -4.37 15.10 20.70
C PRO A 346 -5.86 14.93 21.02
N ASP A 347 -6.45 15.84 21.78
CA ASP A 347 -7.88 15.82 22.06
C ASP A 347 -8.64 16.40 20.86
N ILE A 348 -9.10 15.51 19.97
CA ILE A 348 -9.81 15.86 18.73
C ILE A 348 -11.08 15.02 18.61
N SER A 349 -12.16 15.66 18.15
CA SER A 349 -13.42 15.01 17.84
C SER A 349 -13.51 14.66 16.35
N ARG A 350 -14.21 13.56 16.04
CA ARG A 350 -14.62 13.25 14.67
C ARG A 350 -15.91 14.00 14.35
N LYS A 351 -16.13 14.32 13.08
CA LYS A 351 -17.39 14.91 12.62
C LYS A 351 -18.59 14.00 12.95
N PRO A 352 -19.74 14.57 13.30
CA PRO A 352 -20.97 13.81 13.49
C PRO A 352 -21.50 13.26 12.16
N VAL A 353 -22.40 12.27 12.23
CA VAL A 353 -22.86 11.51 11.06
C VAL A 353 -23.59 12.37 10.02
N ASP A 354 -24.32 13.38 10.48
CA ASP A 354 -25.07 14.34 9.66
C ASP A 354 -24.18 15.27 8.82
N GLU A 355 -22.92 15.46 9.20
CA GLU A 355 -21.94 16.20 8.40
C GLU A 355 -21.28 15.34 7.30
N ILE A 356 -21.40 14.02 7.36
CA ILE A 356 -20.69 13.09 6.46
C ILE A 356 -21.61 12.18 5.64
N LEU A 357 -22.89 12.07 6.01
CA LEU A 357 -23.89 11.24 5.35
C LEU A 357 -25.00 12.12 4.74
N VAL A 358 -25.08 12.15 3.41
CA VAL A 358 -26.20 12.77 2.69
C VAL A 358 -27.10 11.65 2.14
N LYS A 359 -28.38 11.67 2.52
CA LYS A 359 -29.41 10.82 1.92
C LYS A 359 -30.12 11.64 0.85
N ILE A 360 -30.12 11.15 -0.39
CA ILE A 360 -30.79 11.77 -1.54
C ILE A 360 -32.12 11.07 -1.77
#